data_AF-A0A1H4B3I9-F1
#
_entry.id   AF-A0A1H4B3I9-F1
#
_cell.length_a   1.000
_cell.length_b   1.000
_cell.length_c   1.000
_cell.angle_alpha   90.00
_cell.angle_beta   90.00
_cell.angle_gamma   90.00
#
_symmetry.space_group_name_H-M   'P 1'
#
loop_
_entity.id
_entity.type
_entity.pdbx_description
1 polymer ?
#
loop_
_entity_poly.entity_id
_entity_poly.type
_entity_poly.pdbx_seq_one_letter_code
_entity_poly.pdbx_strand_id
1 'polypeptide(L)'
;MRNDKRLNSIVSLVAILATVFVVLVSGLFLAENANHHCNDEAHCPVCSLIVQCEKNIKTIGSGLIIALVAAMVLVTMAETTAHLKYQSVQTTLVSQKVRLDS
;
A
#
# COMPACT_ATOMS: atom_id res chain seq x y z
N MET A 1 -13.47 15.18 19.65
CA MET A 1 -12.16 15.46 19.04
C MET A 1 -11.00 14.56 19.51
N ARG A 2 -10.96 14.01 20.74
CA ARG A 2 -9.92 13.04 21.15
C ARG A 2 -10.35 11.56 21.06
N ASN A 3 -11.64 11.27 21.07
CA ASN A 3 -12.20 9.91 20.97
C ASN A 3 -12.17 9.37 19.53
N ASP A 4 -12.39 10.26 18.56
CA ASP A 4 -12.49 9.95 17.12
C ASP A 4 -11.16 9.38 16.58
N LYS A 5 -10.02 9.91 17.03
CA LYS A 5 -8.68 9.40 16.67
C LYS A 5 -8.41 8.00 17.23
N ARG A 6 -8.94 7.69 18.42
CA ARG A 6 -8.77 6.36 19.04
C ARG A 6 -9.66 5.32 18.38
N LEU A 7 -10.91 5.68 18.08
CA LEU A 7 -11.81 4.82 17.31
C LEU A 7 -11.25 4.53 15.90
N ASN A 8 -10.72 5.54 15.20
CA ASN A 8 -10.09 5.34 13.89
C ASN A 8 -8.84 4.44 13.97
N SER A 9 -8.05 4.56 15.03
CA SER A 9 -6.87 3.71 15.24
C SER A 9 -7.27 2.25 15.52
N ILE A 10 -8.32 2.02 16.31
CA ILE A 10 -8.86 0.68 16.58
C ILE A 10 -9.46 0.07 15.31
N VAL A 11 -10.24 0.85 14.53
CA VAL A 11 -10.82 0.39 13.27
C VAL A 11 -9.73 0.05 12.26
N SER A 12 -8.67 0.86 12.18
CA SER A 12 -7.50 0.57 11.34
C SER A 12 -6.81 -0.73 11.76
N LEU A 13 -6.57 -0.92 13.06
CA LEU A 13 -5.94 -2.13 13.58
C LEU A 13 -6.79 -3.38 13.33
N VAL A 14 -8.10 -3.30 13.55
CA VAL A 14 -9.05 -4.39 13.26
C VAL A 14 -9.09 -4.69 11.76
N ALA A 15 -9.09 -3.68 10.90
CA ALA A 15 -9.07 -3.87 9.44
C ALA A 15 -7.78 -4.55 8.98
N ILE A 16 -6.61 -4.13 9.50
CA ILE A 16 -5.33 -4.75 9.20
C ILE A 16 -5.35 -6.22 9.67
N LEU A 17 -5.76 -6.47 10.90
CA LEU A 17 -5.83 -7.82 11.45
C LEU A 17 -6.77 -8.72 10.63
N ALA A 18 -7.95 -8.20 10.25
CA ALA A 18 -8.92 -8.91 9.43
C ALA A 18 -8.35 -9.22 8.04
N THR A 19 -7.68 -8.27 7.38
CA THR A 19 -7.06 -8.51 6.07
C THR A 19 -5.93 -9.55 6.14
N VAL A 20 -5.08 -9.50 7.16
CA VAL A 20 -4.03 -10.51 7.39
C VAL A 20 -4.65 -11.88 7.62
N PHE A 21 -5.69 -11.96 8.46
CA PHE A 21 -6.39 -13.22 8.74
C PHE A 21 -7.04 -13.79 7.48
N VAL A 22 -7.71 -12.95 6.68
CA VAL A 22 -8.32 -13.37 5.40
C VAL A 22 -7.26 -13.91 4.45
N VAL A 23 -6.11 -13.24 4.30
CA VAL A 23 -5.02 -13.70 3.42
C VAL A 23 -4.42 -15.02 3.91
N LEU A 24 -4.19 -15.17 5.22
CA LEU A 24 -3.66 -16.40 5.80
C LEU A 24 -4.63 -17.58 5.64
N VAL A 25 -5.91 -17.39 5.98
CA VAL A 25 -6.94 -18.43 5.81
C VAL A 25 -7.11 -18.79 4.34
N SER A 26 -7.07 -17.79 3.44
CA SER A 26 -7.11 -18.04 2.00
C SER A 26 -5.92 -18.89 1.53
N GLY A 27 -4.71 -18.59 2.01
CA GLY A 27 -3.50 -19.34 1.68
C GLY A 27 -3.51 -20.77 2.23
N LEU A 28 -3.95 -20.97 3.47
CA LEU A 28 -4.11 -22.31 4.07
C LEU A 28 -5.18 -23.11 3.34
N PHE A 29 -6.31 -22.49 2.99
CA PHE A 29 -7.38 -23.13 2.23
C PHE A 29 -6.91 -23.56 0.84
N LEU A 30 -6.14 -22.72 0.15
CA LEU A 30 -5.50 -23.08 -1.12
C LEU A 30 -4.48 -24.22 -0.93
N ALA A 31 -3.68 -24.21 0.13
CA ALA A 31 -2.66 -25.24 0.38
C ALA A 31 -3.29 -26.62 0.65
N GLU A 32 -4.37 -26.67 1.45
CA GLU A 32 -5.08 -27.93 1.71
C GLU A 32 -5.87 -28.42 0.49
N ASN A 33 -6.39 -27.51 -0.34
CA ASN A 33 -7.13 -27.86 -1.56
C ASN A 33 -6.27 -27.86 -2.84
N ALA A 34 -4.94 -27.70 -2.72
CA ALA A 34 -4.03 -27.67 -3.87
C ALA A 34 -3.99 -29.01 -4.63
N ASN A 35 -4.33 -30.10 -3.96
CA ASN A 35 -4.43 -31.45 -4.53
C ASN A 35 -5.89 -31.91 -4.71
N HIS A 36 -6.85 -30.98 -4.74
CA HIS A 36 -8.26 -31.31 -4.94
C HIS A 36 -8.46 -31.85 -6.37
N HIS A 37 -8.63 -33.17 -6.49
CA HIS A 37 -9.12 -33.80 -7.72
C HIS A 37 -10.57 -33.35 -7.90
N CYS A 38 -10.77 -32.33 -8.73
CA CYS A 38 -12.10 -31.87 -9.10
C CYS A 38 -12.75 -32.96 -9.96
N ASN A 39 -13.55 -33.83 -9.34
CA ASN A 39 -14.41 -34.73 -10.07
C ASN A 39 -15.58 -33.89 -10.60
N ASP A 40 -15.88 -34.01 -11.88
CA ASP A 40 -16.68 -33.11 -12.73
C ASP A 40 -18.16 -32.95 -12.31
N GLU A 41 -18.41 -32.45 -11.10
CA GLU A 41 -19.72 -32.05 -10.62
C GLU A 41 -19.81 -30.53 -10.76
N ALA A 42 -20.61 -30.11 -11.75
CA ALA A 42 -20.67 -28.79 -12.40
C ALA A 42 -20.67 -27.53 -11.51
N HIS A 43 -20.75 -27.64 -10.18
CA HIS A 43 -20.65 -26.54 -9.23
C HIS A 43 -19.94 -27.00 -7.94
N CYS A 44 -18.63 -27.27 -7.99
CA CYS A 44 -17.89 -27.52 -6.76
C CYS A 44 -17.76 -26.21 -5.95
N PRO A 45 -18.32 -26.13 -4.73
CA PRO A 45 -18.28 -24.91 -3.91
C PRO A 45 -16.84 -24.53 -3.52
N VAL A 46 -15.95 -25.52 -3.43
CA VAL A 46 -14.52 -25.33 -3.11
C VAL A 46 -13.81 -24.54 -4.21
N CYS A 47 -14.06 -24.88 -5.49
CA CYS A 47 -13.47 -24.17 -6.62
C CYS A 47 -13.93 -22.71 -6.70
N SER A 48 -15.19 -22.42 -6.39
CA SER A 48 -15.69 -21.05 -6.32
C SER A 48 -15.01 -20.23 -5.22
N LEU A 49 -14.75 -20.86 -4.07
CA LEU A 49 -14.09 -20.24 -2.93
C LEU A 49 -12.60 -19.98 -3.19
N ILE A 50 -11.93 -20.86 -3.93
CA ILE A 50 -10.54 -20.68 -4.40
C ILE A 50 -10.46 -19.46 -5.32
N VAL A 51 -11.35 -19.36 -6.32
CA VAL A 51 -11.38 -18.22 -7.24
C VAL A 51 -11.65 -16.91 -6.50
N GLN A 52 -12.51 -16.94 -5.48
CA GLN A 52 -12.79 -15.78 -4.64
C GLN A 52 -11.59 -15.40 -3.76
N CYS A 53 -10.89 -16.39 -3.17
CA CYS A 53 -9.63 -16.18 -2.44
C CYS A 53 -8.58 -15.52 -3.33
N GLU A 54 -8.37 -16.04 -4.54
CA GLU A 54 -7.38 -15.52 -5.47
C GLU A 54 -7.68 -14.06 -5.84
N LYS A 55 -8.95 -13.75 -6.14
CA LYS A 55 -9.39 -12.38 -6.42
C LYS A 55 -9.18 -11.45 -5.23
N ASN A 56 -9.46 -11.90 -4.02
CA ASN A 56 -9.25 -11.11 -2.80
C ASN A 56 -7.77 -10.84 -2.56
N ILE A 57 -6.91 -11.86 -2.65
CA ILE A 57 -5.46 -11.73 -2.50
C ILE A 57 -4.90 -10.77 -3.57
N LYS A 58 -5.33 -10.92 -4.83
CA LYS A 58 -4.88 -10.05 -5.92
C LYS A 58 -5.32 -8.61 -5.74
N THR A 59 -6.55 -8.39 -5.29
CA THR A 59 -7.09 -7.05 -5.05
C THR A 59 -6.38 -6.37 -3.87
N ILE A 60 -6.23 -7.07 -2.74
CA ILE A 60 -5.51 -6.55 -1.57
C ILE A 60 -4.03 -6.28 -1.91
N GLY A 61 -3.37 -7.21 -2.60
CA GLY A 61 -1.98 -7.07 -3.03
C GLY A 61 -1.78 -5.89 -3.98
N SER A 62 -2.63 -5.75 -5.01
CA SER A 62 -2.56 -4.62 -5.94
C SER A 62 -2.80 -3.27 -5.25
N GLY A 63 -3.76 -3.20 -4.32
CA GLY A 63 -4.03 -1.99 -3.53
C GLY A 63 -2.84 -1.59 -2.65
N LEU A 64 -2.19 -2.56 -2.02
CA LEU A 64 -0.99 -2.32 -1.21
C LEU A 64 0.17 -1.78 -2.05
N ILE A 65 0.41 -2.37 -3.23
CA ILE A 65 1.47 -1.93 -4.16
C ILE A 65 1.22 -0.48 -4.59
N ILE A 66 -0.02 -0.15 -4.99
CA ILE A 66 -0.38 1.21 -5.39
C ILE A 66 -0.16 2.21 -4.24
N ALA A 67 -0.57 1.84 -3.02
CA ALA A 67 -0.39 2.69 -1.85
C ALA A 67 1.09 2.94 -1.53
N LEU A 68 1.93 1.90 -1.61
CA LEU A 68 3.38 2.00 -1.40
C LEU A 68 4.03 2.90 -2.47
N VAL A 69 3.68 2.71 -3.74
CA VAL A 69 4.20 3.54 -4.83
C VAL A 69 3.79 5.00 -4.65
N ALA A 70 2.53 5.26 -4.30
CA ALA A 70 2.06 6.62 -4.03
C ALA A 70 2.82 7.26 -2.86
N ALA A 71 3.04 6.52 -1.77
CA ALA A 71 3.82 7.02 -0.63
C ALA A 71 5.27 7.36 -1.02
N MET A 72 5.94 6.49 -1.79
CA MET A 72 7.30 6.73 -2.29
C MET A 72 7.37 7.99 -3.16
N VAL A 73 6.40 8.19 -4.06
CA VAL A 73 6.33 9.39 -4.89
C VAL A 73 6.15 10.65 -4.02
N LEU A 74 5.27 10.61 -3.02
CA LEU A 74 5.06 11.75 -2.12
C LEU A 74 6.32 12.10 -1.31
N VAL A 75 7.03 11.09 -0.79
CA VAL A 75 8.27 11.29 -0.04
C VAL A 75 9.35 11.91 -0.92
N THR A 76 9.57 11.35 -2.12
CA THR A 76 10.57 11.89 -3.06
C THR A 76 10.23 13.30 -3.54
N MET A 77 8.95 13.62 -3.75
CA MET A 77 8.51 15.00 -4.03
C MET A 77 8.79 15.95 -2.86
N ALA A 78 8.54 15.51 -1.62
CA ALA A 78 8.83 16.32 -0.44
C ALA A 78 10.34 16.58 -0.26
N GLU A 79 11.18 15.56 -0.48
CA GLU A 79 12.64 15.69 -0.41
C GLU A 79 13.19 16.62 -1.49
N THR A 80 12.75 16.44 -2.74
CA THR A 80 13.19 17.30 -3.86
C THR A 80 12.80 18.76 -3.66
N THR A 81 11.58 19.04 -3.18
CA THR A 81 11.16 20.41 -2.87
C THR A 81 11.94 21.01 -1.70
N ALA A 82 12.28 20.22 -0.68
CA ALA A 82 13.14 20.65 0.42
C ALA A 82 14.56 20.97 -0.05
N HIS A 83 15.15 20.12 -0.90
CA HIS A 83 16.47 20.35 -1.49
C HIS A 83 16.51 21.61 -2.36
N LEU A 84 15.51 21.81 -3.22
CA LEU A 84 15.42 23.01 -4.07
C LEU A 84 15.31 24.29 -3.23
N LYS A 85 14.48 24.27 -2.16
CA LYS A 85 14.40 25.40 -1.22
C LYS A 85 15.73 25.65 -0.52
N TYR A 86 16.39 24.61 -0.03
CA TYR A 86 17.68 24.73 0.65
C TYR A 86 18.75 25.32 -0.28
N GLN A 87 18.85 24.81 -1.51
CA GLN A 87 19.81 25.31 -2.50
C GLN A 87 19.52 26.76 -2.91
N SER A 88 18.25 27.14 -3.07
CA SER A 88 17.86 28.54 -3.32
C SER A 88 18.27 29.48 -2.19
N VAL A 89 18.14 29.05 -0.93
CA VAL A 89 18.55 29.84 0.24
C VAL A 89 20.08 30.01 0.30
N GLN A 90 20.85 29.00 -0.13
CA GLN A 90 22.32 29.08 -0.15
C GLN A 90 22.88 29.85 -1.36
N THR A 91 22.13 29.92 -2.46
CA THR A 91 22.53 30.61 -3.71
C THR A 91 21.85 31.97 -3.83
N THR A 92 22.03 32.83 -2.83
CA THR A 92 21.65 34.24 -3.00
C THR A 92 22.69 34.96 -3.88
N LEU A 93 22.24 35.92 -4.70
CA LEU A 93 23.13 36.77 -5.54
C LEU A 93 24.25 37.44 -4.73
N VAL A 94 24.00 37.68 -3.42
CA VAL A 94 24.96 38.19 -2.45
C VAL A 94 26.09 37.18 -2.16
N SER A 95 25.77 35.88 -2.06
CA SER A 95 26.74 34.80 -1.81
C SER A 95 27.56 34.46 -3.05
N GLN A 96 26.97 34.58 -4.24
CA GLN A 96 27.65 34.31 -5.51
C GLN A 96 28.56 35.46 -5.97
N LYS A 97 28.60 36.58 -5.21
CA LYS A 97 29.45 37.76 -5.43
C LYS A 97 29.50 38.21 -6.89
N VAL A 98 28.40 37.98 -7.62
CA VAL A 98 28.24 38.42 -9.00
C VAL A 98 28.22 39.93 -8.95
N ARG A 99 29.23 40.57 -9.55
CA ARG A 99 29.23 42.02 -9.69
C ARG A 99 28.03 42.36 -10.57
N LEU A 100 27.08 43.14 -10.05
CA LEU A 100 26.20 43.92 -10.90
C LEU A 100 27.06 45.03 -11.49
N ASP A 101 27.71 44.76 -12.62
CA ASP A 101 28.11 45.82 -13.52
C ASP A 101 26.84 46.33 -14.23
N SER A 102 26.57 47.62 -14.02
CA SER A 102 25.53 48.38 -14.71
C SER A 102 26.17 49.14 -15.86
#